data_AF-A0A959LAX0-F1
#
_entry.id   AF-A0A959LAX0-F1
#
_cell.length_a   1.000
_cell.length_b   1.000
_cell.length_c   1.000
_cell.angle_alpha   90.00
_cell.angle_beta   90.00
_cell.angle_gamma   90.00
#
_symmetry.space_group_name_H-M   'P 1'
#
loop_
_entity.id
_entity.type
_entity.pdbx_description
1 polymer ?
#
loop_
_entity_poly.entity_id
_entity_poly.type
_entity_poly.pdbx_seq_one_letter_code
_entity_poly.pdbx_strand_id
1 'polypeptide(L)'
;MAEIQTSKYYKNLLQKLGYSEQYLTHGIISMTLLQKQYDDYIRGKETNTEHFRYKVLINYIDTISTLSEEIFDVLLSIIKLDEDSTMSLSVCYYLENKKILNDIQWQRLKNLITGYGGNPKKTHLIDLDRLIDKNELSIKKMIELIKVNPGIYDAFAMHKFNDSIEIMKILQESSLKKVRNYSKNKYNQLIKERLS
;
A
#
# COMPACT_ATOMS: atom_id res chain seq x y z
N MET A 1 -33.04 -0.91 30.60
CA MET A 1 -32.27 0.31 30.95
C MET A 1 -30.76 0.10 30.85
N ALA A 2 -30.20 -1.04 31.26
CA ALA A 2 -28.77 -1.33 31.14
C ALA A 2 -28.25 -1.32 29.69
N GLU A 3 -28.93 -1.94 28.72
CA GLU A 3 -28.50 -1.96 27.30
C GLU A 3 -28.42 -0.57 26.66
N ILE A 4 -29.34 0.34 27.02
CA ILE A 4 -29.38 1.71 26.49
C ILE A 4 -28.20 2.54 27.05
N GLN A 5 -27.87 2.39 28.34
CA GLN A 5 -26.70 3.05 28.94
C GLN A 5 -25.39 2.53 28.36
N THR A 6 -25.28 1.21 28.20
CA THR A 6 -24.13 0.55 27.58
C THR A 6 -23.90 1.05 26.14
N SER A 7 -24.98 1.18 25.35
CA SER A 7 -24.91 1.73 23.99
C SER A 7 -24.44 3.20 23.95
N LYS A 8 -24.97 4.06 24.83
CA LYS A 8 -24.58 5.49 24.88
C LYS A 8 -23.12 5.68 25.30
N TYR A 9 -22.64 4.87 26.25
CA TYR A 9 -21.27 4.92 26.71
C TYR A 9 -20.28 4.61 25.59
N TYR A 10 -20.51 3.56 24.80
CA TYR A 10 -19.61 3.17 23.71
C TYR A 10 -19.59 4.16 22.56
N LYS A 11 -20.74 4.72 22.20
CA LYS A 11 -20.81 5.80 21.19
C LYS A 11 -19.94 6.99 21.57
N ASN A 12 -19.89 7.35 22.86
CA ASN A 12 -19.03 8.42 23.34
C ASN A 12 -17.55 8.07 23.18
N LEU A 13 -17.13 6.86 23.56
CA LEU A 13 -15.73 6.42 23.40
C LEU A 13 -15.28 6.44 21.93
N LEU A 14 -16.10 5.90 21.02
CA LEU A 14 -15.83 5.93 19.59
C LEU A 14 -15.63 7.37 19.09
N GLN A 15 -16.59 8.25 19.42
CA GLN A 15 -16.53 9.65 19.03
C GLN A 15 -15.27 10.35 19.56
N LYS A 16 -14.86 10.09 20.81
CA LYS A 16 -13.67 10.69 21.42
C LYS A 16 -12.36 10.27 20.75
N LEU A 17 -12.32 9.06 20.20
CA LEU A 17 -11.16 8.52 19.50
C LEU A 17 -11.28 8.61 17.96
N GLY A 18 -12.34 9.25 17.45
CA GLY A 18 -12.60 9.43 16.01
C GLY A 18 -12.98 8.15 15.25
N TYR A 19 -13.35 7.07 15.96
CA TYR A 19 -13.79 5.84 15.29
C TYR A 19 -15.20 5.99 14.73
N SER A 20 -15.43 5.45 13.54
CA SER A 20 -16.79 5.20 13.05
C SER A 20 -17.40 3.97 13.75
N GLU A 21 -18.73 3.90 13.84
CA GLU A 21 -19.44 2.74 14.43
C GLU A 21 -19.11 1.42 13.69
N GLN A 22 -18.71 1.51 12.42
CA GLN A 22 -18.33 0.36 11.59
C GLN A 22 -17.19 -0.48 12.19
N TYR A 23 -16.27 0.13 12.94
CA TYR A 23 -15.19 -0.61 13.60
C TYR A 23 -15.71 -1.66 14.59
N LEU A 24 -16.76 -1.34 15.35
CA LEU A 24 -17.39 -2.30 16.26
C LEU A 24 -18.32 -3.25 15.50
N THR A 25 -19.12 -2.73 14.57
CA THR A 25 -20.09 -3.53 13.80
C THR A 25 -19.41 -4.66 13.04
N HIS A 26 -18.22 -4.44 12.51
CA HIS A 26 -17.44 -5.45 11.78
C HIS A 26 -16.40 -6.17 12.63
N GLY A 27 -16.38 -5.95 13.95
CA GLY A 27 -15.46 -6.64 14.87
C GLY A 27 -13.98 -6.30 14.67
N ILE A 28 -13.68 -5.17 14.02
CA ILE A 28 -12.31 -4.70 13.77
C ILE A 28 -11.65 -4.20 15.05
N ILE A 29 -12.47 -3.64 15.95
CA ILE A 29 -12.06 -3.32 17.32
C ILE A 29 -12.97 -4.04 18.31
N SER A 30 -12.38 -4.53 19.40
CA SER A 30 -13.13 -5.05 20.54
C SER A 30 -13.40 -3.94 21.56
N MET A 31 -14.47 -4.10 22.35
CA MET A 31 -14.80 -3.13 23.39
C MET A 31 -13.68 -2.95 24.43
N THR A 32 -13.00 -4.05 24.78
CA THR A 32 -11.87 -4.03 25.72
C THR A 32 -10.70 -3.21 25.16
N LEU A 33 -10.39 -3.35 23.87
CA LEU A 33 -9.33 -2.57 23.22
C LEU A 33 -9.71 -1.09 23.12
N LEU A 34 -10.97 -0.78 22.77
CA LEU A 34 -11.46 0.59 22.70
C LEU A 34 -11.36 1.31 24.06
N GLN A 35 -11.76 0.65 25.15
CA GLN A 35 -11.63 1.20 26.50
C GLN A 35 -10.17 1.44 26.88
N LYS A 36 -9.27 0.49 26.58
CA LYS A 36 -7.84 0.65 26.84
C LYS A 36 -7.24 1.84 26.10
N GLN A 37 -7.58 2.01 24.81
CA GLN A 37 -7.09 3.15 24.03
C GLN A 37 -7.61 4.49 24.58
N TYR A 38 -8.87 4.52 25.02
CA TYR A 38 -9.42 5.71 25.67
C TYR A 38 -8.69 6.06 26.97
N ASP A 39 -8.37 5.07 27.81
CA ASP A 39 -7.59 5.29 29.02
C ASP A 39 -6.17 5.80 28.71
N ASP A 40 -5.53 5.27 27.67
CA ASP A 40 -4.20 5.72 27.23
C ASP A 40 -4.25 7.16 26.68
N TYR A 41 -5.35 7.54 25.99
CA TYR A 41 -5.61 8.90 25.54
C TYR A 41 -5.79 9.88 26.70
N ILE A 42 -6.66 9.56 27.67
CA ILE A 42 -6.91 10.42 28.84
C ILE A 42 -5.65 10.58 29.71
N ARG A 43 -4.78 9.57 29.76
CA ARG A 43 -3.50 9.63 30.48
C ARG A 43 -2.37 10.30 29.70
N GLY A 44 -2.62 10.75 28.46
CA GLY A 44 -1.65 11.45 27.63
C GLY A 44 -0.50 10.57 27.10
N LYS A 45 -0.66 9.24 27.08
CA LYS A 45 0.37 8.34 26.53
C LYS A 45 0.40 8.35 25.00
N GLU A 46 -0.75 8.58 24.39
CA GLU A 46 -0.95 8.73 22.96
C GLU A 46 -2.06 9.77 22.78
N THR A 47 -1.72 10.95 22.26
CA THR A 47 -2.65 12.07 22.09
C THR A 47 -3.26 12.12 20.69
N ASN A 48 -2.67 11.38 19.76
CA ASN A 48 -3.03 11.36 18.35
C ASN A 48 -4.05 10.24 18.12
N THR A 49 -5.31 10.60 17.96
CA THR A 49 -6.39 9.62 17.87
C THR A 49 -6.30 8.80 16.58
N GLU A 50 -5.77 9.38 15.51
CA GLU A 50 -5.51 8.73 14.22
C GLU A 50 -4.52 7.57 14.35
N HIS A 51 -3.56 7.64 15.29
CA HIS A 51 -2.63 6.54 15.55
C HIS A 51 -3.35 5.30 16.09
N PHE A 52 -4.37 5.47 16.94
CA PHE A 52 -5.16 4.34 17.43
C PHE A 52 -5.93 3.67 16.29
N ARG A 53 -6.58 4.46 15.43
CA ARG A 53 -7.37 3.97 14.30
C ARG A 53 -6.50 3.24 13.29
N TYR A 54 -5.37 3.86 12.94
CA TYR A 54 -4.36 3.25 12.08
C TYR A 54 -3.89 1.90 12.65
N LYS A 55 -3.40 1.87 13.89
CA LYS A 55 -2.88 0.62 14.52
C LYS A 55 -3.93 -0.49 14.53
N VAL A 56 -5.18 -0.17 14.86
CA VAL A 56 -6.27 -1.14 14.88
C VAL A 56 -6.53 -1.71 13.49
N LEU A 57 -6.62 -0.85 12.47
CA LEU A 57 -6.93 -1.29 11.12
C LEU A 57 -5.79 -2.11 10.52
N ILE A 58 -4.54 -1.71 10.76
CA ILE A 58 -3.34 -2.46 10.33
C ILE A 58 -3.29 -3.84 11.00
N ASN A 59 -3.50 -3.90 12.32
CA ASN A 59 -3.53 -5.18 13.03
C ASN A 59 -4.63 -6.10 12.49
N TYR A 60 -5.82 -5.55 12.19
CA TYR A 60 -6.90 -6.31 11.58
C TYR A 60 -6.53 -6.82 10.19
N ILE A 61 -5.95 -5.97 9.34
CA ILE A 61 -5.45 -6.35 8.01
C ILE A 61 -4.41 -7.48 8.12
N ASP A 62 -3.55 -7.45 9.13
CA ASP A 62 -2.52 -8.47 9.34
C ASP A 62 -3.08 -9.84 9.74
N THR A 63 -4.29 -9.89 10.29
CA THR A 63 -4.96 -11.17 10.58
C THR A 63 -5.60 -11.82 9.35
N ILE A 64 -5.77 -11.07 8.25
CA ILE A 64 -6.45 -11.54 7.05
C ILE A 64 -5.47 -12.30 6.16
N SER A 65 -5.68 -13.61 5.99
CA SER A 65 -4.90 -14.42 5.05
C SER A 65 -5.37 -14.26 3.59
N THR A 66 -6.68 -14.09 3.39
CA THR A 66 -7.32 -13.96 2.07
C THR A 66 -8.33 -12.84 2.11
N LEU A 67 -8.30 -11.94 1.13
CA LEU A 67 -9.18 -10.77 1.11
C LEU A 67 -10.39 -11.01 0.20
N SER A 68 -11.52 -11.40 0.79
CA SER A 68 -12.80 -11.47 0.07
C SER A 68 -13.30 -10.08 -0.32
N GLU A 69 -14.23 -10.01 -1.29
CA GLU A 69 -14.84 -8.73 -1.68
C GLU A 69 -15.60 -8.10 -0.52
N GLU A 70 -16.29 -8.88 0.31
CA GLU A 70 -17.03 -8.35 1.46
C GLU A 70 -16.08 -7.70 2.48
N ILE A 71 -14.96 -8.36 2.81
CA ILE A 71 -13.96 -7.80 3.72
C ILE A 71 -13.33 -6.54 3.10
N PHE A 72 -13.03 -6.57 1.80
CA PHE A 72 -12.48 -5.42 1.11
C PHE A 72 -13.44 -4.22 1.10
N ASP A 73 -14.74 -4.46 0.87
CA ASP A 73 -15.77 -3.42 0.91
C ASP A 73 -15.87 -2.76 2.28
N VAL A 74 -15.79 -3.56 3.36
CA VAL A 74 -15.75 -3.07 4.74
C VAL A 74 -14.49 -2.23 5.00
N LEU A 75 -13.32 -2.68 4.53
CA LEU A 75 -12.08 -1.90 4.68
C LEU A 75 -12.20 -0.56 3.94
N LEU A 76 -12.69 -0.57 2.70
CA LEU A 76 -12.87 0.65 1.91
C LEU A 76 -13.90 1.59 2.54
N SER A 77 -15.00 1.08 3.11
CA SER A 77 -16.00 1.92 3.77
C SER A 77 -15.41 2.61 5.00
N ILE A 78 -14.63 1.88 5.79
CA ILE A 78 -13.95 2.43 6.98
C ILE A 78 -12.93 3.48 6.59
N ILE A 79 -12.07 3.19 5.61
CA ILE A 79 -11.05 4.15 5.13
C ILE A 79 -11.71 5.43 4.62
N LYS A 80 -12.84 5.33 3.90
CA LYS A 80 -13.58 6.48 3.36
C LYS A 80 -14.27 7.32 4.42
N LEU A 81 -14.67 6.71 5.53
CA LEU A 81 -15.37 7.38 6.62
C LEU A 81 -14.43 8.01 7.65
N ASP A 82 -13.12 7.76 7.57
CA ASP A 82 -12.18 8.40 8.47
C ASP A 82 -12.07 9.89 8.16
N GLU A 83 -12.06 10.70 9.22
CA GLU A 83 -11.93 12.15 9.13
C GLU A 83 -10.51 12.59 8.76
N ASP A 84 -9.51 11.75 9.04
CA ASP A 84 -8.11 12.01 8.71
C ASP A 84 -7.72 11.34 7.39
N SER A 85 -7.66 12.13 6.32
CA SER A 85 -7.28 11.65 4.99
C SER A 85 -5.84 11.14 4.90
N THR A 86 -4.93 11.61 5.77
CA THR A 86 -3.54 11.13 5.84
C THR A 86 -3.51 9.72 6.43
N MET A 87 -4.34 9.47 7.45
CA MET A 87 -4.54 8.12 7.99
C MET A 87 -5.11 7.19 6.93
N SER A 88 -6.19 7.60 6.25
CA SER A 88 -6.81 6.83 5.16
C SER A 88 -5.81 6.49 4.05
N LEU A 89 -5.02 7.46 3.60
CA LEU A 89 -3.99 7.25 2.58
C LEU A 89 -2.90 6.29 3.05
N SER A 90 -2.49 6.39 4.32
CA SER A 90 -1.48 5.50 4.91
C SER A 90 -1.94 4.05 4.96
N VAL A 91 -3.22 3.80 5.28
CA VAL A 91 -3.80 2.45 5.23
C VAL A 91 -3.90 1.94 3.80
N CYS A 92 -4.28 2.79 2.84
CA CYS A 92 -4.30 2.40 1.44
C CYS A 92 -2.92 1.95 0.93
N TYR A 93 -1.86 2.70 1.26
CA TYR A 93 -0.49 2.28 0.95
C TYR A 93 -0.06 1.02 1.67
N TYR A 94 -0.63 0.73 2.84
CA TYR A 94 -0.38 -0.53 3.52
C TYR A 94 -1.01 -1.71 2.78
N LEU A 95 -2.30 -1.60 2.41
CA LEU A 95 -3.02 -2.61 1.63
C LEU A 95 -2.34 -2.89 0.28
N GLU A 96 -1.87 -1.84 -0.39
CA GLU A 96 -1.10 -1.92 -1.62
C GLU A 96 0.12 -2.86 -1.48
N ASN A 97 0.85 -2.78 -0.37
CA ASN A 97 2.04 -3.58 -0.14
C ASN A 97 1.76 -5.04 0.28
N LYS A 98 0.52 -5.37 0.68
CA LYS A 98 0.18 -6.73 1.12
C LYS A 98 0.12 -7.76 -0.01
N LYS A 99 0.05 -7.34 -1.27
CA LYS A 99 -0.07 -8.22 -2.45
C LYS A 99 -1.23 -9.24 -2.39
N ILE A 100 -2.25 -8.99 -1.56
CA ILE A 100 -3.44 -9.84 -1.41
C ILE A 100 -4.61 -9.43 -2.32
N LEU A 101 -4.46 -8.31 -3.05
CA LEU A 101 -5.53 -7.72 -3.86
C LEU A 101 -5.62 -8.37 -5.24
N ASN A 102 -6.82 -8.77 -5.64
CA ASN A 102 -7.10 -9.07 -7.04
C ASN A 102 -7.12 -7.78 -7.90
N ASP A 103 -7.29 -7.90 -9.21
CA ASP A 103 -7.20 -6.73 -10.11
C ASP A 103 -8.34 -5.73 -9.93
N ILE A 104 -9.55 -6.22 -9.68
CA ILE A 104 -10.71 -5.36 -9.45
C ILE A 104 -10.50 -4.57 -8.16
N GLN A 105 -10.11 -5.26 -7.08
CA GLN A 105 -9.78 -4.66 -5.79
C GLN A 105 -8.65 -3.64 -5.92
N TRP A 106 -7.60 -3.98 -6.67
CA TRP A 106 -6.49 -3.08 -6.92
C TRP A 106 -6.93 -1.80 -7.64
N GLN A 107 -7.73 -1.88 -8.70
CA GLN A 107 -8.23 -0.68 -9.39
C GLN A 107 -9.08 0.19 -8.47
N ARG A 108 -9.92 -0.42 -7.63
CA ARG A 108 -10.75 0.30 -6.65
C ARG A 108 -9.87 1.01 -5.60
N LEU A 109 -8.84 0.34 -5.09
CA LEU A 109 -7.89 0.94 -4.14
C LEU A 109 -7.09 2.08 -4.79
N LYS A 110 -6.62 1.89 -6.03
CA LYS A 110 -5.88 2.90 -6.79
C LYS A 110 -6.69 4.18 -7.02
N ASN A 111 -7.97 4.04 -7.35
CA ASN A 111 -8.87 5.19 -7.47
C ASN A 111 -9.01 5.93 -6.13
N LEU A 112 -9.09 5.20 -5.02
CA LEU A 112 -9.16 5.80 -3.69
C LEU A 112 -7.85 6.54 -3.32
N ILE A 113 -6.69 5.92 -3.57
CA ILE A 113 -5.37 6.55 -3.37
C ILE A 113 -5.27 7.87 -4.16
N THR A 114 -5.71 7.85 -5.41
CA THR A 114 -5.71 9.03 -6.28
C THR A 114 -6.65 10.11 -5.75
N GLY A 115 -7.84 9.73 -5.27
CA GLY A 115 -8.80 10.64 -4.65
C GLY A 115 -8.27 11.36 -3.41
N TYR A 116 -7.34 10.74 -2.67
CA TYR A 116 -6.64 11.37 -1.55
C TYR A 116 -5.37 12.15 -1.95
N GLY A 117 -5.10 12.36 -3.24
CA GLY A 117 -3.90 13.05 -3.72
C GLY A 117 -2.62 12.20 -3.66
N GLY A 118 -2.76 10.87 -3.63
CA GLY A 118 -1.64 9.94 -3.67
C GLY A 118 -0.80 10.06 -4.95
N ASN A 119 0.47 9.64 -4.88
CA ASN A 119 1.41 9.82 -5.98
C ASN A 119 1.14 8.82 -7.13
N PRO A 120 0.70 9.27 -8.32
CA PRO A 120 0.36 8.38 -9.43
C PRO A 120 1.58 7.62 -9.97
N LYS A 121 2.80 8.14 -9.78
CA LYS A 121 4.02 7.41 -10.16
C LYS A 121 4.22 6.16 -9.30
N LYS A 122 3.89 6.24 -8.01
CA LYS A 122 4.04 5.12 -7.08
C LYS A 122 3.08 3.99 -7.44
N THR A 123 1.81 4.32 -7.67
CA THR A 123 0.79 3.32 -8.07
C THR A 123 1.11 2.70 -9.43
N HIS A 124 1.64 3.48 -10.37
CA HIS A 124 2.07 2.93 -11.67
C HIS A 124 3.23 1.95 -11.57
N LEU A 125 4.22 2.17 -10.69
CA LEU A 125 5.29 1.18 -10.46
C LEU A 125 4.75 -0.14 -9.91
N ILE A 126 3.65 -0.08 -9.15
CA ILE A 126 3.01 -1.26 -8.58
C ILE A 126 2.13 -1.98 -9.61
N ASP A 127 1.51 -1.25 -10.54
CA ASP A 127 0.93 -1.85 -11.75
C ASP A 127 1.97 -2.71 -12.49
N LEU A 128 3.18 -2.17 -12.70
CA LEU A 128 4.25 -2.90 -13.36
C LEU A 128 4.69 -4.14 -12.58
N ASP A 129 4.83 -4.03 -11.26
CA ASP A 129 5.16 -5.19 -10.41
C ASP A 129 4.08 -6.28 -10.47
N ARG A 130 2.80 -5.91 -10.48
CA ARG A 130 1.69 -6.86 -10.63
C ARG A 130 1.69 -7.55 -12.00
N LEU A 131 2.06 -6.83 -13.06
CA LEU A 131 2.21 -7.42 -14.39
C LEU A 131 3.40 -8.39 -14.44
N ILE A 132 4.50 -8.12 -13.73
CA ILE A 132 5.61 -9.07 -13.59
C ILE A 132 5.13 -10.33 -12.87
N ASP A 133 4.43 -10.19 -11.74
CA ASP A 133 3.94 -11.32 -10.95
C ASP A 133 3.00 -12.25 -11.76
N LYS A 134 2.37 -11.73 -12.82
CA LYS A 134 1.52 -12.50 -13.76
C LYS A 134 2.21 -12.94 -15.05
N ASN A 135 3.50 -12.66 -15.22
CA ASN A 135 4.23 -12.84 -16.48
C ASN A 135 3.63 -12.06 -17.68
N GLU A 136 2.98 -10.93 -17.41
CA GLU A 136 2.36 -10.05 -18.42
C GLU A 136 3.25 -8.87 -18.81
N LEU A 137 4.34 -8.59 -18.07
CA LEU A 137 5.32 -7.56 -18.42
C LEU A 137 6.56 -8.14 -19.13
N SER A 138 6.57 -8.05 -20.46
CA SER A 138 7.71 -8.50 -21.27
C SER A 138 8.90 -7.52 -21.25
N ILE A 139 10.11 -8.04 -21.52
CA ILE A 139 11.32 -7.22 -21.74
C ILE A 139 11.07 -6.15 -22.82
N LYS A 140 10.46 -6.53 -23.94
CA LYS A 140 10.12 -5.60 -25.02
C LYS A 140 9.26 -4.44 -24.51
N LYS A 141 8.23 -4.75 -23.72
CA LYS A 141 7.35 -3.72 -23.16
C LYS A 141 8.08 -2.81 -22.18
N MET A 142 8.96 -3.36 -21.34
CA MET A 142 9.80 -2.58 -20.44
C MET A 142 10.75 -1.65 -21.21
N ILE A 143 11.36 -2.12 -22.31
CA ILE A 143 12.19 -1.30 -23.20
C ILE A 143 11.40 -0.12 -23.79
N GLU A 144 10.18 -0.37 -24.27
CA GLU A 144 9.29 0.69 -24.77
C GLU A 144 9.04 1.76 -23.70
N LEU A 145 8.72 1.34 -22.47
CA LEU A 145 8.46 2.26 -21.36
C LEU A 145 9.68 3.13 -21.01
N ILE A 146 10.88 2.54 -20.94
CA ILE A 146 12.14 3.27 -20.67
C ILE A 146 12.39 4.31 -21.76
N LYS A 147 12.22 3.93 -23.04
CA LYS A 147 12.47 4.83 -24.17
C LYS A 147 11.51 6.01 -24.22
N VAL A 148 10.23 5.79 -23.91
CA VAL A 148 9.22 6.86 -23.90
C VAL A 148 9.40 7.79 -22.70
N ASN A 149 9.86 7.27 -21.56
CA ASN A 149 10.01 8.03 -20.32
C ASN A 149 11.38 7.80 -19.64
N PRO A 150 12.48 8.31 -20.24
CA PRO A 150 13.82 8.09 -19.69
C PRO A 150 13.95 8.60 -18.25
N GLY A 151 14.56 7.80 -17.37
CA GLY A 151 14.78 8.16 -15.97
C GLY A 151 13.62 7.83 -15.03
N ILE A 152 12.39 7.66 -15.53
CA ILE A 152 11.23 7.34 -14.68
C ILE A 152 11.26 5.87 -14.26
N TYR A 153 11.50 4.96 -15.21
CA TYR A 153 11.45 3.52 -14.97
C TYR A 153 12.82 2.88 -14.80
N ASP A 154 13.89 3.65 -14.94
CA ASP A 154 15.26 3.17 -14.97
C ASP A 154 15.63 2.37 -13.72
N ALA A 155 15.31 2.89 -12.53
CA ALA A 155 15.57 2.19 -11.27
C ALA A 155 14.74 0.91 -11.12
N PHE A 156 13.47 0.95 -11.54
CA PHE A 156 12.58 -0.22 -11.52
C PHE A 156 13.12 -1.33 -12.44
N ALA A 157 13.41 -0.98 -13.69
CA ALA A 157 13.96 -1.90 -14.67
C ALA A 157 15.32 -2.47 -14.24
N MET A 158 16.18 -1.63 -13.65
CA MET A 158 17.46 -2.05 -13.09
C MET A 158 17.30 -3.15 -12.02
N HIS A 159 16.27 -3.06 -11.17
CA HIS A 159 16.07 -4.04 -10.11
C HIS A 159 15.36 -5.31 -10.60
N LYS A 160 14.36 -5.17 -11.48
CA LYS A 160 13.45 -6.26 -11.87
C LYS A 160 13.91 -7.06 -13.08
N PHE A 161 14.77 -6.49 -13.92
CA PHE A 161 15.26 -7.11 -15.16
C PHE A 161 16.79 -7.10 -15.23
N ASN A 162 17.46 -7.31 -14.08
CA ASN A 162 18.91 -7.20 -13.95
C ASN A 162 19.71 -8.32 -14.65
N ASP A 163 19.03 -9.35 -15.13
CA ASP A 163 19.50 -10.50 -15.89
C ASP A 163 19.39 -10.28 -17.40
N SER A 164 18.61 -9.28 -17.84
CA SER A 164 18.44 -8.95 -19.25
C SER A 164 19.59 -8.10 -19.77
N ILE A 165 20.40 -8.67 -20.67
CA ILE A 165 21.47 -7.95 -21.39
C ILE A 165 20.91 -6.74 -22.15
N GLU A 166 19.74 -6.87 -22.77
CA GLU A 166 19.13 -5.79 -23.54
C GLU A 166 18.74 -4.60 -22.66
N ILE A 167 18.10 -4.87 -21.51
CA ILE A 167 17.75 -3.83 -20.54
C ILE A 167 19.02 -3.20 -19.96
N MET A 168 20.00 -4.01 -19.54
CA MET A 168 21.25 -3.49 -18.99
C MET A 168 22.00 -2.62 -20.01
N LYS A 169 21.96 -2.95 -21.30
CA LYS A 169 22.56 -2.13 -22.36
C LYS A 169 21.88 -0.76 -22.46
N ILE A 170 20.55 -0.73 -22.50
CA ILE A 170 19.78 0.52 -22.61
C ILE A 170 20.00 1.41 -21.39
N LEU A 171 20.01 0.83 -20.19
CA LEU A 171 20.17 1.58 -18.94
C LEU A 171 21.57 2.19 -18.75
N GLN A 172 22.56 1.87 -19.60
CA GLN A 172 23.85 2.57 -19.60
C GLN A 172 23.73 4.03 -20.05
N GLU A 173 22.62 4.39 -20.71
CA GLU A 173 22.30 5.76 -21.12
C GLU A 173 21.40 6.47 -20.11
N SER A 174 21.03 5.81 -19.00
CA SER A 174 20.20 6.39 -17.95
C SER A 174 20.72 7.74 -17.49
N SER A 175 19.83 8.70 -17.27
CA SER A 175 20.16 9.99 -16.65
C SER A 175 20.59 9.82 -15.18
N LEU A 176 20.19 8.73 -14.54
CA LEU A 176 20.51 8.41 -13.15
C LEU A 176 21.90 7.78 -13.06
N LYS A 177 22.88 8.51 -12.52
CA LYS A 177 24.29 8.07 -12.38
C LYS A 177 24.41 6.69 -11.71
N LYS A 178 23.62 6.42 -10.66
CA LYS A 178 23.62 5.12 -9.97
C LYS A 178 23.19 3.98 -10.88
N VAL A 179 22.08 4.16 -11.61
CA VAL A 179 21.58 3.16 -12.56
C VAL A 179 22.60 2.91 -13.66
N ARG A 180 23.08 3.96 -14.31
CA ARG A 180 24.07 3.88 -15.37
C ARG A 180 25.33 3.09 -14.98
N ASN A 181 25.89 3.38 -13.80
CA ASN A 181 27.08 2.69 -13.32
C ASN A 181 26.81 1.21 -13.02
N TYR A 182 25.70 0.90 -12.35
CA TYR A 182 25.29 -0.48 -12.08
C TYR A 182 25.09 -1.27 -13.38
N SER A 183 24.34 -0.71 -14.33
CA SER A 183 24.01 -1.37 -15.58
C SER A 183 25.23 -1.65 -16.45
N LYS A 184 26.25 -0.77 -16.46
CA LYS A 184 27.54 -1.04 -17.13
C LYS A 184 28.26 -2.24 -16.55
N ASN A 185 28.37 -2.30 -15.22
CA ASN A 185 29.04 -3.42 -14.55
C ASN A 185 28.29 -4.73 -14.77
N LYS A 186 26.96 -4.72 -14.59
CA LYS A 186 26.12 -5.90 -14.75
C LYS A 186 26.10 -6.40 -16.19
N TYR A 187 26.05 -5.51 -17.19
CA TYR A 187 26.16 -5.87 -18.60
C TYR A 187 27.46 -6.63 -18.91
N ASN A 188 28.61 -6.09 -18.47
CA ASN A 188 29.91 -6.74 -18.70
C ASN A 188 29.99 -8.12 -18.04
N GLN A 189 29.43 -8.26 -16.84
CA GLN A 189 29.31 -9.54 -16.16
C GLN A 189 28.50 -10.55 -17.00
N LEU A 190 27.29 -10.18 -17.41
CA LEU A 190 26.40 -11.06 -18.17
C LEU A 190 26.98 -11.48 -19.54
N ILE A 191 27.72 -10.59 -20.21
CA ILE A 191 28.41 -10.91 -21.46
C ILE A 191 29.52 -11.93 -21.21
N LYS A 192 30.30 -11.76 -20.15
CA LYS A 192 31.36 -12.71 -19.79
C LYS A 192 30.80 -14.10 -19.49
N GLU A 193 29.71 -14.16 -18.72
CA GLU A 193 29.02 -15.42 -18.36
C GLU A 193 28.45 -16.17 -19.58
N ARG A 194 28.13 -15.48 -20.69
CA ARG A 194 27.67 -16.13 -21.94
C ARG A 194 28.79 -16.64 -22.83
N LEU A 195 30.01 -16.15 -22.65
CA LEU A 195 31.18 -16.51 -23.46
C LEU A 195 32.03 -17.62 -22.81
N SER A 196 31.79 -17.90 -21.53
CA SER A 196 32.35 -19.02 -20.77
C SER A 196 31.50 -20.27 -20.90
#